data_AF-A0A3A0B456-F1
#
_entry.id   AF-A0A3A0B456-F1
#
_cell.length_a   1.000
_cell.length_b   1.000
_cell.length_c   1.000
_cell.angle_alpha   90.00
_cell.angle_beta   90.00
_cell.angle_gamma   90.00
#
_symmetry.space_group_name_H-M   'P 1'
#
loop_
_entity.id
_entity.type
_entity.pdbx_description
1 polymer ?
#
loop_
_entity_poly.entity_id
_entity_poly.type
_entity_poly.pdbx_seq_one_letter_code
_entity_poly.pdbx_strand_id
1 'polypeptide(L)'
;MQETIAENQLAQKQAIELKKEKIVRGITCPACAGELDLTEGVETFNCKYCGSLLTTEGDKGTLKYYVPRTISREEAINRTYRWLDKGLSKARGLEKKSKVEDVFLTYIPYWRIKADVVGWIFGQEARTRRVGNTTQTYYVDVEKKIQMPFDQTFAACDISELGVQQVNLSGNELIPVEFEQLQKDGMTFNIISSKKEISETARNQFVLKAKSANRVAYTNFEYLEMVREYISIVYYPLWVIRYNFQNRIYQVVVDGEDGSICYGKAPGNNLFRAIVGIFGISLGMYFATFFAAFALGDGDASFGVYILVLIIGIVLISWGYKKFRYGSEIEEGTGIVKQSKQKNDTLQKYTGIDTSNMDANSLLKGIGVASIAGGVLSSVLRNVKR
;
A
#
# COMPACT_ATOMS: atom_id res chain seq x y z
N MET A 1 -43.84 -31.80 -61.63
CA MET A 1 -43.75 -32.04 -60.16
C MET A 1 -42.31 -31.93 -59.65
N GLN A 2 -41.31 -32.44 -60.39
CA GLN A 2 -39.90 -32.24 -59.99
C GLN A 2 -39.38 -30.81 -60.23
N GLU A 3 -39.85 -30.10 -61.27
CA GLU A 3 -39.48 -28.70 -61.51
C GLU A 3 -40.02 -27.74 -60.44
N THR A 4 -41.26 -27.94 -59.97
CA THR A 4 -41.85 -27.14 -58.88
C THR A 4 -41.20 -27.38 -57.52
N ILE A 5 -40.54 -28.53 -57.32
CA ILE A 5 -39.73 -28.81 -56.12
C ILE A 5 -38.38 -28.10 -56.24
N ALA A 6 -37.78 -28.07 -57.43
CA ALA A 6 -36.51 -27.39 -57.67
C ALA A 6 -36.63 -25.86 -57.54
N GLU A 7 -37.71 -25.25 -58.02
CA GLU A 7 -37.97 -23.81 -57.88
C GLU A 7 -38.21 -23.40 -56.41
N ASN A 8 -38.93 -24.21 -55.63
CA ASN A 8 -39.11 -23.95 -54.19
C ASN A 8 -37.80 -24.11 -53.39
N GLN A 9 -36.91 -25.00 -53.82
CA GLN A 9 -35.59 -25.16 -53.20
C GLN A 9 -34.64 -24.00 -53.55
N LEU A 10 -34.78 -23.39 -54.73
CA LEU A 10 -34.01 -22.20 -55.11
C LEU A 10 -34.49 -20.95 -54.36
N ALA A 11 -35.81 -20.81 -54.17
CA ALA A 11 -36.41 -19.73 -53.38
C ALA A 11 -36.02 -19.81 -51.88
N GLN A 12 -35.90 -21.02 -51.31
CA GLN A 12 -35.43 -21.20 -49.94
C GLN A 12 -33.92 -20.91 -49.77
N LYS A 13 -33.10 -21.11 -50.80
CA LYS A 13 -31.66 -20.78 -50.76
C LYS A 13 -31.34 -19.28 -50.87
N GLN A 14 -32.32 -18.46 -51.24
CA GLN A 14 -32.18 -17.00 -51.34
C GLN A 14 -32.75 -16.24 -50.13
N ALA A 15 -33.21 -16.95 -49.09
CA ALA A 15 -33.58 -16.32 -47.83
C ALA A 15 -32.31 -15.84 -47.12
N ILE A 16 -32.12 -14.52 -47.09
CA ILE A 16 -31.07 -13.85 -46.30
C ILE A 16 -31.24 -14.30 -44.85
N GLU A 17 -30.27 -15.07 -44.36
CA GLU A 17 -30.20 -15.46 -42.95
C GLU A 17 -29.84 -14.19 -42.15
N LEU A 18 -30.87 -13.42 -41.78
CA LEU A 18 -30.71 -12.29 -40.88
C LEU A 18 -30.29 -12.85 -39.53
N LYS A 19 -28.98 -12.79 -39.26
CA LYS A 19 -28.40 -12.92 -37.93
C LYS A 19 -29.21 -11.98 -37.03
N LYS A 20 -30.07 -12.55 -36.19
CA LYS A 20 -31.04 -11.80 -35.40
C LYS A 20 -30.29 -11.09 -34.27
N GLU A 21 -29.60 -10.00 -34.61
CA GLU A 21 -28.92 -9.16 -33.64
C GLU A 21 -29.99 -8.62 -32.68
N LYS A 22 -29.79 -8.86 -31.38
CA LYS A 22 -30.65 -8.33 -30.34
C LYS A 22 -30.38 -6.82 -30.24
N ILE A 23 -31.18 -6.03 -30.93
CA ILE A 23 -31.10 -4.57 -30.84
C ILE A 23 -31.72 -4.19 -29.50
N VAL A 24 -30.89 -3.69 -28.58
CA VAL A 24 -31.36 -3.13 -27.31
C VAL A 24 -31.83 -1.71 -27.58
N ARG A 25 -33.12 -1.46 -27.37
CA ARG A 25 -33.76 -0.14 -27.54
C ARG A 25 -34.01 0.50 -26.18
N GLY A 26 -33.92 1.82 -26.08
CA GLY A 26 -34.24 2.58 -24.87
C GLY A 26 -33.06 3.12 -24.06
N ILE A 27 -31.82 3.05 -24.57
CA ILE A 27 -30.67 3.73 -23.95
C ILE A 27 -30.60 5.16 -24.53
N THR A 28 -30.44 6.17 -23.66
CA THR A 28 -30.39 7.57 -24.08
C THR A 28 -28.98 8.13 -24.01
N CYS A 29 -28.67 9.05 -24.91
CA CYS A 29 -27.42 9.79 -24.91
C CYS A 29 -27.35 10.72 -23.67
N PRO A 30 -26.30 10.66 -22.84
CA PRO A 30 -26.16 11.57 -21.70
C PRO A 30 -25.96 13.03 -22.11
N ALA A 31 -25.47 13.29 -23.34
CA ALA A 31 -25.20 14.64 -23.82
C ALA A 31 -26.44 15.33 -24.43
N CYS A 32 -27.31 14.59 -25.13
CA CYS A 32 -28.44 15.17 -25.87
C CYS A 32 -29.79 14.48 -25.64
N ALA A 33 -29.84 13.47 -24.78
CA ALA A 33 -31.02 12.64 -24.50
C ALA A 33 -31.60 11.87 -25.71
N GLY A 34 -30.95 11.88 -26.87
CA GLY A 34 -31.39 11.12 -28.04
C GLY A 34 -31.28 9.61 -27.85
N GLU A 35 -32.21 8.86 -28.45
CA GLU A 35 -32.24 7.39 -28.38
C GLU A 35 -31.08 6.73 -29.16
N LEU A 36 -30.33 5.89 -28.47
CA LEU A 36 -29.17 5.19 -29.01
C LEU A 36 -29.58 3.80 -29.47
N ASP A 37 -29.29 3.47 -30.72
CA ASP A 37 -29.40 2.10 -31.24
C ASP A 37 -28.06 1.42 -31.05
N LEU A 38 -27.97 0.56 -30.04
CA LEU A 38 -26.74 -0.17 -29.71
C LEU A 38 -26.86 -1.64 -30.09
N THR A 39 -25.81 -2.14 -30.75
CA THR A 39 -25.58 -3.57 -30.95
C THR A 39 -24.63 -4.08 -29.88
N GLU A 40 -24.85 -5.32 -29.42
CA GLU A 40 -24.00 -5.96 -28.42
C GLU A 40 -22.54 -6.05 -28.93
N GLY A 41 -21.58 -5.59 -28.12
CA GLY A 41 -20.15 -5.64 -28.42
C GLY A 41 -19.52 -4.34 -28.95
N VAL A 42 -20.29 -3.27 -29.16
CA VAL A 42 -19.77 -1.96 -29.58
C VAL A 42 -19.32 -1.14 -28.36
N GLU A 43 -18.00 -0.95 -28.21
CA GLU A 43 -17.38 -0.26 -27.05
C GLU A 43 -17.30 1.27 -27.22
N THR A 44 -17.19 1.74 -28.47
CA THR A 44 -17.17 3.16 -28.82
C THR A 44 -18.04 3.41 -30.03
N PHE A 45 -18.88 4.44 -29.94
CA PHE A 45 -19.81 4.81 -31.01
C PHE A 45 -20.11 6.30 -30.95
N ASN A 46 -20.36 6.91 -32.11
CA ASN A 46 -20.77 8.30 -32.18
C ASN A 46 -22.29 8.42 -32.06
N CYS A 47 -22.75 9.37 -31.25
CA CYS A 47 -24.18 9.70 -31.20
C CYS A 47 -24.63 10.27 -32.55
N LYS A 48 -25.64 9.65 -33.17
CA LYS A 48 -26.23 10.11 -34.43
C LYS A 48 -26.87 11.51 -34.37
N TYR A 49 -27.17 12.02 -33.18
CA TYR A 49 -27.84 13.31 -32.99
C TYR A 49 -26.86 14.45 -32.74
N CYS A 50 -26.01 14.34 -31.71
CA CYS A 50 -25.11 15.42 -31.30
C CYS A 50 -23.64 15.20 -31.70
N GLY A 51 -23.32 14.05 -32.30
CA GLY A 51 -21.95 13.72 -32.72
C GLY A 51 -20.98 13.41 -31.58
N SER A 52 -21.44 13.38 -30.32
CA SER A 52 -20.59 13.03 -29.18
C SER A 52 -20.10 11.58 -29.30
N LEU A 53 -18.80 11.37 -29.11
CA LEU A 53 -18.22 10.05 -28.95
C LEU A 53 -18.66 9.49 -27.59
N LEU A 54 -19.41 8.39 -27.62
CA LEU A 54 -19.92 7.70 -26.45
C LEU A 54 -19.18 6.36 -26.32
N THR A 55 -18.97 5.92 -25.08
CA THR A 55 -18.40 4.61 -24.78
C THR A 55 -19.39 3.82 -23.92
N THR A 56 -19.59 2.53 -24.23
CA THR A 56 -20.44 1.66 -23.44
C THR A 56 -19.61 0.98 -22.35
N GLU A 57 -20.04 1.09 -21.09
CA GLU A 57 -19.53 0.26 -20.00
C GLU A 57 -20.44 -0.98 -19.90
N GLY A 58 -20.18 -1.99 -20.74
CA GLY A 58 -20.92 -3.26 -20.75
C GLY A 58 -20.40 -4.27 -19.72
N ASP A 59 -20.87 -5.52 -19.79
CA ASP A 59 -20.43 -6.65 -18.94
C ASP A 59 -18.92 -6.95 -19.01
N LYS A 60 -18.20 -6.43 -20.02
CA LYS A 60 -16.73 -6.51 -20.11
C LYS A 60 -16.00 -5.63 -19.07
N GLY A 61 -16.71 -4.75 -18.39
CA GLY A 61 -16.24 -4.04 -17.21
C GLY A 61 -15.29 -2.87 -17.47
N THR A 62 -14.56 -2.50 -16.42
CA THR A 62 -13.60 -1.38 -16.38
C THR A 62 -12.50 -1.54 -17.44
N LEU A 63 -12.10 -0.44 -18.11
CA LEU A 63 -11.00 -0.41 -19.08
C LEU A 63 -9.74 -1.08 -18.52
N LYS A 64 -9.15 -1.99 -19.30
CA LYS A 64 -7.99 -2.79 -18.90
C LYS A 64 -6.79 -2.47 -19.79
N TYR A 65 -5.70 -2.11 -19.15
CA TYR A 65 -4.40 -1.86 -19.77
C TYR A 65 -3.36 -2.83 -19.21
N TYR A 66 -2.26 -2.99 -19.90
CA TYR A 66 -1.06 -3.61 -19.35
C TYR A 66 0.16 -2.71 -19.60
N VAL A 67 1.16 -2.86 -18.75
CA VAL A 67 2.48 -2.28 -18.95
C VAL A 67 3.36 -3.35 -19.61
N PRO A 68 3.98 -3.09 -20.77
CA PRO A 68 4.90 -4.05 -21.36
C PRO A 68 6.14 -4.21 -20.48
N ARG A 69 6.66 -5.43 -20.36
CA ARG A 69 7.94 -5.64 -19.67
C ARG A 69 9.09 -5.10 -20.54
N THR A 70 10.03 -4.43 -19.91
CA THR A 70 11.31 -4.01 -20.53
C THR A 70 12.43 -4.97 -20.11
N ILE A 71 12.33 -5.52 -18.91
CA ILE A 71 13.38 -6.34 -18.28
C ILE A 71 13.26 -7.80 -18.73
N SER A 72 14.37 -8.34 -19.22
CA SER A 72 14.46 -9.76 -19.59
C SER A 72 14.58 -10.67 -18.36
N ARG A 73 14.30 -11.96 -18.56
CA ARG A 73 14.44 -12.99 -17.52
C ARG A 73 15.84 -13.00 -16.89
N GLU A 74 16.87 -12.94 -17.73
CA GLU A 74 18.28 -12.97 -17.30
C GLU A 74 18.66 -11.70 -16.54
N GLU A 75 18.17 -10.55 -16.98
CA GLU A 75 18.41 -9.30 -16.28
C GLU A 75 17.75 -9.30 -14.90
N ALA A 76 16.52 -9.81 -14.76
CA ALA A 76 15.83 -9.94 -13.48
C ALA A 76 16.61 -10.84 -12.50
N ILE A 77 17.19 -11.94 -12.99
CA ILE A 77 18.07 -12.82 -12.20
C ILE A 77 19.32 -12.05 -11.74
N ASN A 78 19.99 -11.33 -12.65
CA ASN A 78 21.19 -10.55 -12.32
C ASN A 78 20.89 -9.42 -11.31
N ARG A 79 19.72 -8.79 -11.40
CA ARG A 79 19.26 -7.79 -10.42
C ARG A 79 19.00 -8.42 -9.06
N THR A 80 18.46 -9.64 -9.04
CA THR A 80 18.27 -10.41 -7.81
C THR A 80 19.59 -10.73 -7.14
N TYR A 81 20.58 -11.25 -7.86
CA TYR A 81 21.92 -11.51 -7.30
C TYR A 81 22.57 -10.23 -6.75
N ARG A 82 22.47 -9.11 -7.47
CA ARG A 82 22.92 -7.79 -6.97
C ARG A 82 22.22 -7.36 -5.69
N TRP A 83 20.94 -7.68 -5.53
CA TRP A 83 20.21 -7.39 -4.29
C TRP A 83 20.60 -8.33 -3.15
N LEU A 84 20.86 -9.61 -3.43
CA LEU A 84 21.31 -10.60 -2.45
C LEU A 84 22.68 -10.26 -1.86
N ASP A 85 23.58 -9.68 -2.66
CA ASP A 85 24.91 -9.23 -2.22
C ASP A 85 24.86 -7.95 -1.35
N LYS A 86 23.81 -7.14 -1.51
CA LYS A 86 23.68 -5.88 -0.78
C LYS A 86 23.26 -6.08 0.67
N GLY A 87 24.06 -5.51 1.57
CA GLY A 87 23.71 -5.24 2.97
C GLY A 87 24.27 -6.25 3.98
N LEU A 88 24.69 -5.75 5.14
CA LEU A 88 25.30 -6.55 6.21
C LEU A 88 24.29 -7.41 6.98
N SER A 89 23.00 -7.09 6.87
CA SER A 89 21.93 -7.79 7.57
C SER A 89 21.63 -9.16 6.95
N LYS A 90 21.88 -9.37 5.65
CA LYS A 90 21.60 -10.62 4.92
C LYS A 90 22.70 -11.65 5.15
N ALA A 91 22.35 -12.93 5.08
CA ALA A 91 23.27 -14.04 5.30
C ALA A 91 24.57 -13.90 4.46
N ARG A 92 25.72 -14.29 5.05
CA ARG A 92 27.02 -14.12 4.38
C ARG A 92 27.13 -15.02 3.15
N GLY A 93 27.54 -14.43 2.03
CA GLY A 93 27.71 -15.14 0.76
C GLY A 93 26.38 -15.65 0.20
N LEU A 94 25.28 -14.94 0.47
CA LEU A 94 23.95 -15.29 -0.01
C LEU A 94 23.92 -15.39 -1.53
N GLU A 95 24.48 -14.40 -2.23
CA GLU A 95 24.59 -14.38 -3.69
C GLU A 95 25.28 -15.66 -4.22
N LYS A 96 26.53 -15.92 -3.81
CA LYS A 96 27.31 -17.12 -4.23
C LYS A 96 26.69 -18.48 -3.90
N LYS A 97 25.98 -18.60 -2.78
CA LYS A 97 25.44 -19.88 -2.29
C LYS A 97 23.99 -20.12 -2.68
N SER A 98 23.30 -19.08 -3.14
CA SER A 98 21.90 -19.18 -3.59
C SER A 98 21.83 -19.83 -4.97
N LYS A 99 20.83 -20.70 -5.14
CA LYS A 99 20.50 -21.30 -6.44
C LYS A 99 19.10 -20.85 -6.84
N VAL A 100 18.96 -20.25 -8.01
CA VAL A 100 17.64 -19.93 -8.55
C VAL A 100 16.97 -21.22 -8.98
N GLU A 101 15.80 -21.51 -8.41
CA GLU A 101 15.01 -22.71 -8.69
C GLU A 101 13.97 -22.42 -9.79
N ASP A 102 13.27 -21.30 -9.66
CA ASP A 102 12.17 -20.94 -10.56
C ASP A 102 12.15 -19.44 -10.84
N VAL A 103 11.82 -19.08 -12.08
CA VAL A 103 11.67 -17.70 -12.54
C VAL A 103 10.55 -17.65 -13.56
N PHE A 104 9.47 -16.97 -13.18
CA PHE A 104 8.33 -16.78 -14.05
C PHE A 104 7.88 -15.32 -14.04
N LEU A 105 7.36 -14.88 -15.19
CA LEU A 105 6.75 -13.58 -15.35
C LEU A 105 5.28 -13.69 -14.94
N THR A 106 4.82 -12.73 -14.15
CA THR A 106 3.41 -12.59 -13.84
C THR A 106 2.90 -11.18 -14.12
N TYR A 107 1.67 -11.10 -14.61
CA TYR A 107 0.93 -9.88 -14.81
C TYR A 107 -0.14 -9.77 -13.72
N ILE A 108 0.07 -8.82 -12.81
CA ILE A 108 -0.78 -8.63 -11.64
C ILE A 108 -1.72 -7.47 -11.88
N PRO A 109 -3.05 -7.66 -11.74
CA PRO A 109 -4.01 -6.59 -11.94
C PRO A 109 -3.99 -5.63 -10.76
N TYR A 110 -3.85 -4.34 -11.07
CA TYR A 110 -4.02 -3.23 -10.15
C TYR A 110 -5.15 -2.32 -10.61
N TRP A 111 -6.02 -1.90 -9.70
CA TRP A 111 -6.95 -0.80 -9.92
C TRP A 111 -6.17 0.51 -9.89
N ARG A 112 -6.08 1.23 -11.01
CA ARG A 112 -5.61 2.60 -11.06
C ARG A 112 -6.79 3.55 -10.91
N ILE A 113 -6.78 4.34 -9.85
CA ILE A 113 -7.79 5.36 -9.58
C ILE A 113 -7.12 6.72 -9.68
N LYS A 114 -7.65 7.53 -10.61
CA LYS A 114 -7.38 8.96 -10.70
C LYS A 114 -8.59 9.72 -10.19
N ALA A 115 -8.39 10.64 -9.26
CA ALA A 115 -9.44 11.51 -8.79
C ALA A 115 -8.84 12.77 -8.18
N ASP A 116 -9.64 13.83 -8.11
CA ASP A 116 -9.28 15.02 -7.34
C ASP A 116 -10.06 15.05 -6.04
N VAL A 117 -9.39 15.33 -4.93
CA VAL A 117 -10.07 15.68 -3.68
C VAL A 117 -10.19 17.20 -3.63
N VAL A 118 -11.43 17.68 -3.60
CA VAL A 118 -11.75 19.10 -3.52
C VAL A 118 -12.58 19.37 -2.26
N GLY A 119 -12.38 20.54 -1.66
CA GLY A 119 -13.16 20.90 -0.50
C GLY A 119 -12.56 22.00 0.34
N TRP A 120 -13.10 22.16 1.55
CA TRP A 120 -12.71 23.19 2.48
C TRP A 120 -12.52 22.58 3.86
N ILE A 121 -11.46 23.00 4.54
CA ILE A 121 -11.20 22.67 5.95
C ILE A 121 -11.14 23.99 6.71
N PHE A 122 -11.99 24.13 7.70
CA PHE A 122 -11.99 25.25 8.64
C PHE A 122 -11.54 24.72 10.00
N GLY A 123 -10.57 25.38 10.59
CA GLY A 123 -10.00 24.91 11.83
C GLY A 123 -8.91 25.82 12.36
N GLN A 124 -8.08 25.27 13.22
CA GLN A 124 -7.00 26.00 13.86
C GLN A 124 -5.66 25.35 13.58
N GLU A 125 -4.67 26.18 13.28
CA GLU A 125 -3.27 25.78 13.16
C GLU A 125 -2.50 26.17 14.41
N ALA A 126 -1.71 25.23 14.92
CA ALA A 126 -0.71 25.52 15.93
C ALA A 126 0.46 26.27 15.29
N ARG A 127 0.64 27.53 15.67
CA ARG A 127 1.82 28.33 15.33
C ARG A 127 2.68 28.52 16.56
N THR A 128 3.99 28.52 16.36
CA THR A 128 4.94 28.78 17.43
C THR A 128 5.55 30.17 17.25
N ARG A 129 5.66 30.91 18.34
CA ARG A 129 6.42 32.17 18.39
C ARG A 129 7.42 32.10 19.52
N ARG A 130 8.65 32.52 19.24
CA ARG A 130 9.68 32.68 20.27
C ARG A 130 9.48 34.02 20.96
N VAL A 131 9.23 34.00 22.27
CA VAL A 131 9.09 35.18 23.11
C VAL A 131 10.17 35.08 24.18
N GLY A 132 11.25 35.85 24.01
CA GLY A 132 12.45 35.72 24.83
C GLY A 132 13.09 34.34 24.68
N ASN A 133 13.22 33.62 25.81
CA ASN A 133 13.79 32.26 25.85
C ASN A 133 12.74 31.14 25.78
N THR A 134 11.46 31.47 25.68
CA THR A 134 10.36 30.49 25.67
C THR A 134 9.68 30.44 24.30
N THR A 135 9.38 29.24 23.83
CA THR A 135 8.53 29.02 22.66
C THR A 135 7.09 28.90 23.12
N GLN A 136 6.22 29.81 22.67
CA GLN A 136 4.78 29.75 22.94
C GLN A 136 4.05 29.26 21.69
N THR A 137 3.16 28.29 21.87
CA THR A 137 2.26 27.81 20.81
C THR A 137 0.93 28.56 20.94
N TYR A 138 0.45 29.15 19.86
CA TYR A 138 -0.85 29.80 19.77
C TYR A 138 -1.61 29.26 18.56
N TYR A 139 -2.94 29.33 18.63
CA TYR A 139 -3.83 28.81 17.61
C TYR A 139 -4.35 29.94 16.74
N VAL A 140 -4.31 29.75 15.42
CA VAL A 140 -4.83 30.69 14.44
C VAL A 140 -5.92 30.00 13.65
N ASP A 141 -7.10 30.61 13.60
CA ASP A 141 -8.17 30.16 12.73
C ASP A 141 -7.72 30.26 11.27
N VAL A 142 -7.83 29.16 10.55
CA VAL A 142 -7.46 29.03 9.15
C VAL A 142 -8.60 28.43 8.36
N GLU A 143 -8.74 28.95 7.14
CA GLU A 143 -9.57 28.40 6.10
C GLU A 143 -8.67 27.86 5.00
N LYS A 144 -8.78 26.56 4.74
CA LYS A 144 -7.97 25.88 3.74
C LYS A 144 -8.85 25.29 2.66
N LYS A 145 -8.76 25.90 1.47
CA LYS A 145 -9.26 25.31 0.24
C LYS A 145 -8.33 24.17 -0.19
N ILE A 146 -8.89 22.97 -0.30
CA ILE A 146 -8.20 21.76 -0.72
C ILE A 146 -8.54 21.50 -2.18
N GLN A 147 -7.50 21.28 -2.98
CA GLN A 147 -7.61 20.78 -4.33
C GLN A 147 -6.35 19.95 -4.61
N MET A 148 -6.46 18.64 -4.45
CA MET A 148 -5.33 17.73 -4.56
C MET A 148 -5.63 16.61 -5.54
N PRO A 149 -4.86 16.48 -6.64
CA PRO A 149 -4.98 15.35 -7.53
C PRO A 149 -4.35 14.11 -6.90
N PHE A 150 -4.98 12.97 -7.11
CA PHE A 150 -4.48 11.65 -6.74
C PHE A 150 -4.49 10.74 -7.97
N ASP A 151 -3.39 10.00 -8.15
CA ASP A 151 -3.25 8.90 -9.09
C ASP A 151 -2.55 7.76 -8.34
N GLN A 152 -3.32 6.76 -7.91
CA GLN A 152 -2.81 5.66 -7.09
C GLN A 152 -3.36 4.31 -7.57
N THR A 153 -2.55 3.28 -7.35
CA THR A 153 -2.89 1.90 -7.67
C THR A 153 -3.24 1.09 -6.44
N PHE A 154 -4.20 0.18 -6.57
CA PHE A 154 -4.62 -0.74 -5.54
C PHE A 154 -4.58 -2.16 -6.09
N ALA A 155 -4.02 -3.10 -5.31
CA ALA A 155 -4.06 -4.52 -5.63
C ALA A 155 -5.48 -4.99 -5.97
N ALA A 156 -5.68 -5.63 -7.13
CA ALA A 156 -6.99 -6.19 -7.50
C ALA A 156 -7.15 -7.68 -7.13
N CYS A 157 -6.05 -8.32 -6.71
CA CYS A 157 -6.00 -9.72 -6.26
C CYS A 157 -5.29 -9.81 -4.90
N ASP A 158 -5.23 -11.01 -4.33
CA ASP A 158 -4.41 -11.24 -3.14
C ASP A 158 -2.92 -11.22 -3.52
N ILE A 159 -2.17 -10.31 -2.90
CA ILE A 159 -0.73 -10.09 -3.12
C ILE A 159 0.04 -10.37 -1.82
N SER A 160 -0.57 -11.04 -0.84
CA SER A 160 0.07 -11.33 0.45
C SER A 160 1.37 -12.11 0.29
N GLU A 161 1.45 -12.99 -0.71
CA GLU A 161 2.69 -13.72 -1.01
C GLU A 161 3.74 -12.82 -1.66
N LEU A 162 3.36 -12.00 -2.64
CA LEU A 162 4.30 -11.22 -3.43
C LEU A 162 4.72 -9.90 -2.78
N GLY A 163 3.98 -9.40 -1.79
CA GLY A 163 4.35 -8.25 -0.98
C GLY A 163 4.30 -6.89 -1.70
N VAL A 164 3.75 -6.81 -2.91
CA VAL A 164 3.68 -5.59 -3.73
C VAL A 164 2.27 -4.99 -3.71
N GLN A 165 1.93 -4.22 -2.68
CA GLN A 165 0.58 -3.67 -2.54
C GLN A 165 0.27 -2.52 -3.50
N GLN A 166 1.30 -1.77 -3.90
CA GLN A 166 1.20 -0.62 -4.76
C GLN A 166 2.35 -0.61 -5.77
N VAL A 167 2.06 -0.18 -7.00
CA VAL A 167 3.05 0.06 -8.06
C VAL A 167 2.97 1.52 -8.50
N ASN A 168 4.08 2.06 -8.99
CA ASN A 168 4.10 3.41 -9.53
C ASN A 168 3.95 3.34 -11.04
N LEU A 169 2.90 3.96 -11.59
CA LEU A 169 2.63 3.99 -13.03
C LEU A 169 3.16 5.25 -13.74
N SER A 170 3.96 6.06 -13.05
CA SER A 170 4.40 7.35 -13.55
C SER A 170 5.41 7.17 -14.69
N GLY A 171 5.04 7.60 -15.90
CA GLY A 171 5.90 7.53 -17.08
C GLY A 171 5.81 6.21 -17.85
N ASN A 172 5.01 5.23 -17.40
CA ASN A 172 4.85 3.98 -18.11
C ASN A 172 3.86 4.12 -19.28
N GLU A 173 4.15 3.37 -20.35
CA GLU A 173 3.25 3.18 -21.47
C GLU A 173 2.12 2.20 -21.08
N LEU A 174 0.88 2.57 -21.39
CA LEU A 174 -0.30 1.75 -21.12
C LEU A 174 -0.91 1.29 -22.43
N ILE A 175 -0.89 -0.01 -22.66
CA ILE A 175 -1.40 -0.64 -23.88
C ILE A 175 -2.71 -1.36 -23.53
N PRO A 176 -3.78 -1.23 -24.34
CA PRO A 176 -5.01 -2.00 -24.15
C PRO A 176 -4.73 -3.51 -24.08
N VAL A 177 -5.40 -4.21 -23.17
CA VAL A 177 -5.15 -5.65 -22.96
C VAL A 177 -5.78 -6.50 -24.06
N GLU A 178 -4.95 -7.30 -24.71
CA GLU A 178 -5.36 -8.52 -25.41
C GLU A 178 -4.94 -9.73 -24.58
N PHE A 179 -5.91 -10.39 -23.94
CA PHE A 179 -5.64 -11.43 -22.94
C PHE A 179 -4.82 -12.59 -23.50
N GLU A 180 -5.08 -13.01 -24.74
CA GLU A 180 -4.35 -14.08 -25.40
C GLU A 180 -2.87 -13.76 -25.59
N GLN A 181 -2.53 -12.50 -25.88
CA GLN A 181 -1.14 -12.06 -26.00
C GLN A 181 -0.47 -12.01 -24.63
N LEU A 182 -1.18 -11.45 -23.65
CA LEU A 182 -0.68 -11.30 -22.28
C LEU A 182 -0.41 -12.65 -21.62
N GLN A 183 -1.29 -13.63 -21.82
CA GLN A 183 -1.17 -15.00 -21.31
C GLN A 183 -0.07 -15.81 -21.99
N LYS A 184 0.24 -15.52 -23.26
CA LYS A 184 1.39 -16.12 -23.96
C LYS A 184 2.71 -15.61 -23.39
N ASP A 185 2.74 -14.38 -22.91
CA ASP A 185 3.95 -13.76 -22.39
C ASP A 185 4.23 -14.12 -20.93
N GLY A 186 3.19 -14.20 -20.09
CA GLY A 186 3.34 -14.54 -18.68
C GLY A 186 2.04 -14.96 -18.00
N MET A 187 2.14 -15.37 -16.74
CA MET A 187 0.99 -15.78 -15.95
C MET A 187 0.14 -14.56 -15.56
N THR A 188 -1.13 -14.54 -15.98
CA THR A 188 -2.07 -13.46 -15.64
C THR A 188 -2.90 -13.82 -14.40
N PHE A 189 -2.98 -12.91 -13.43
CA PHE A 189 -3.83 -13.09 -12.26
C PHE A 189 -5.26 -12.59 -12.52
N ASN A 190 -6.23 -13.22 -11.86
CA ASN A 190 -7.62 -12.81 -11.92
C ASN A 190 -7.91 -11.68 -10.93
N ILE A 191 -8.84 -10.80 -11.30
CA ILE A 191 -9.36 -9.75 -10.43
C ILE A 191 -10.36 -10.39 -9.46
N ILE A 192 -10.15 -10.15 -8.16
CA ILE A 192 -10.99 -10.69 -7.09
C ILE A 192 -11.86 -9.59 -6.48
N SER A 193 -11.34 -8.36 -6.40
CA SER A 193 -12.04 -7.24 -5.78
C SER A 193 -13.02 -6.53 -6.70
N SER A 194 -14.03 -5.88 -6.11
CA SER A 194 -15.07 -5.15 -6.84
C SER A 194 -14.72 -3.66 -7.04
N LYS A 195 -15.16 -3.07 -8.15
CA LYS A 195 -14.99 -1.63 -8.45
C LYS A 195 -15.49 -0.73 -7.32
N LYS A 196 -16.65 -1.06 -6.75
CA LYS A 196 -17.31 -0.27 -5.69
C LYS A 196 -16.48 -0.26 -4.40
N GLU A 197 -16.06 -1.42 -3.94
CA GLU A 197 -15.25 -1.58 -2.73
C GLU A 197 -13.92 -0.80 -2.83
N ILE A 198 -13.28 -0.85 -4.01
CA ILE A 198 -12.01 -0.16 -4.21
C ILE A 198 -12.20 1.35 -4.33
N SER A 199 -13.29 1.81 -4.97
CA SER A 199 -13.65 3.24 -5.00
C SER A 199 -13.86 3.80 -3.59
N GLU A 200 -14.62 3.10 -2.73
CA GLU A 200 -14.83 3.50 -1.33
C GLU A 200 -13.51 3.51 -0.53
N THR A 201 -12.66 2.50 -0.74
CA THR A 201 -11.33 2.43 -0.10
C THR A 201 -10.43 3.60 -0.53
N ALA A 202 -10.38 3.88 -1.83
CA ALA A 202 -9.60 4.99 -2.39
C ALA A 202 -10.12 6.34 -1.89
N ARG A 203 -11.44 6.53 -1.83
CA ARG A 203 -12.07 7.73 -1.28
C ARG A 203 -11.59 8.01 0.14
N ASN A 204 -11.69 7.02 1.02
CA ASN A 204 -11.25 7.14 2.41
C ASN A 204 -9.75 7.46 2.48
N GLN A 205 -8.92 6.76 1.71
CA GLN A 205 -7.48 7.00 1.72
C GLN A 205 -7.08 8.37 1.18
N PHE A 206 -7.72 8.85 0.11
CA PHE A 206 -7.39 10.14 -0.51
C PHE A 206 -7.84 11.30 0.36
N VAL A 207 -9.03 11.21 0.97
CA VAL A 207 -9.51 12.21 1.93
C VAL A 207 -8.58 12.30 3.15
N LEU A 208 -8.16 11.17 3.71
CA LEU A 208 -7.19 11.14 4.83
C LEU A 208 -5.83 11.72 4.45
N LYS A 209 -5.33 11.41 3.25
CA LYS A 209 -4.07 11.98 2.72
C LYS A 209 -4.20 13.50 2.51
N ALA A 210 -5.31 13.96 1.94
CA ALA A 210 -5.57 15.37 1.74
C ALA A 210 -5.64 16.13 3.08
N LYS A 211 -6.30 15.56 4.09
CA LYS A 211 -6.37 16.15 5.44
C LYS A 211 -4.99 16.22 6.10
N SER A 212 -4.27 15.10 6.13
CA SER A 212 -2.94 15.03 6.78
C SER A 212 -1.89 15.92 6.11
N ALA A 213 -1.95 16.11 4.79
CA ALA A 213 -1.07 17.03 4.07
C ALA A 213 -1.24 18.49 4.50
N ASN A 214 -2.44 18.87 4.93
CA ASN A 214 -2.77 20.25 5.27
C ASN A 214 -2.55 20.61 6.75
N ARG A 215 -2.18 19.66 7.62
CA ARG A 215 -1.70 19.88 9.01
C ARG A 215 -2.56 20.84 9.85
N VAL A 216 -3.89 20.76 9.74
CA VAL A 216 -4.81 21.50 10.61
C VAL A 216 -4.88 20.77 11.95
N ALA A 217 -4.59 21.46 13.06
CA ALA A 217 -4.49 20.86 14.39
C ALA A 217 -5.88 20.53 14.97
N TYR A 218 -6.81 21.48 14.87
CA TYR A 218 -8.21 21.28 15.27
C TYR A 218 -9.12 21.61 14.10
N THR A 219 -10.03 20.71 13.77
CA THR A 219 -10.97 20.91 12.65
C THR A 219 -12.36 21.21 13.21
N ASN A 220 -12.91 22.37 12.87
CA ASN A 220 -14.26 22.78 13.26
C ASN A 220 -15.28 22.33 12.22
N PHE A 221 -14.93 22.46 10.95
CA PHE A 221 -15.74 22.01 9.82
C PHE A 221 -14.84 21.45 8.73
N GLU A 222 -15.23 20.30 8.18
CA GLU A 222 -14.60 19.74 7.00
C GLU A 222 -15.66 19.30 5.99
N TYR A 223 -15.43 19.68 4.75
CA TYR A 223 -16.14 19.14 3.61
C TYR A 223 -15.10 18.80 2.55
N LEU A 224 -14.87 17.51 2.34
CA LEU A 224 -13.94 16.98 1.35
C LEU A 224 -14.68 15.96 0.50
N GLU A 225 -14.69 16.18 -0.80
CA GLU A 225 -15.35 15.32 -1.77
C GLU A 225 -14.34 14.85 -2.82
N MET A 226 -14.45 13.59 -3.21
CA MET A 226 -13.71 13.05 -4.34
C MET A 226 -14.51 13.31 -5.61
N VAL A 227 -13.88 13.98 -6.59
CA VAL A 227 -14.49 14.32 -7.89
C VAL A 227 -13.61 13.87 -9.04
N ARG A 228 -14.17 13.84 -10.26
CA ARG A 228 -13.47 13.41 -11.48
C ARG A 228 -12.82 12.03 -11.34
N GLU A 229 -13.56 11.09 -10.76
CA GLU A 229 -13.10 9.72 -10.60
C GLU A 229 -12.97 9.03 -11.97
N TYR A 230 -11.78 8.50 -12.23
CA TYR A 230 -11.47 7.67 -13.38
C TYR A 230 -10.81 6.39 -12.87
N ILE A 231 -11.49 5.26 -13.08
CA ILE A 231 -11.05 3.94 -12.65
C ILE A 231 -10.65 3.14 -13.88
N SER A 232 -9.47 2.54 -13.84
CA SER A 232 -8.98 1.60 -14.86
C SER A 232 -8.27 0.43 -14.17
N ILE A 233 -8.11 -0.69 -14.86
CA ILE A 233 -7.30 -1.81 -14.40
C ILE A 233 -6.01 -1.81 -15.21
N VAL A 234 -4.88 -2.01 -14.53
CA VAL A 234 -3.56 -2.08 -15.13
C VAL A 234 -2.90 -3.39 -14.71
N TYR A 235 -2.61 -4.25 -15.68
CA TYR A 235 -1.80 -5.45 -15.49
C TYR A 235 -0.34 -5.05 -15.50
N TYR A 236 0.31 -5.19 -14.35
CA TYR A 236 1.70 -4.79 -14.17
C TYR A 236 2.63 -6.00 -14.21
N PRO A 237 3.72 -5.97 -15.01
CA PRO A 237 4.65 -7.09 -15.15
C PRO A 237 5.56 -7.19 -13.93
N LEU A 238 5.57 -8.33 -13.27
CA LEU A 238 6.45 -8.63 -12.14
C LEU A 238 7.15 -9.97 -12.37
N TRP A 239 8.47 -9.98 -12.22
CA TRP A 239 9.28 -11.20 -12.24
C TRP A 239 9.32 -11.79 -10.84
N VAL A 240 8.80 -13.01 -10.69
CA VAL A 240 8.87 -13.75 -9.42
C VAL A 240 10.02 -14.75 -9.53
N ILE A 241 11.03 -14.55 -8.68
CA ILE A 241 12.25 -15.36 -8.65
C ILE A 241 12.29 -16.10 -7.32
N ARG A 242 12.21 -17.42 -7.39
CA ARG A 242 12.35 -18.32 -6.24
C ARG A 242 13.76 -18.87 -6.22
N TYR A 243 14.41 -18.77 -5.07
CA TYR A 243 15.77 -19.27 -4.89
C TYR A 243 15.90 -20.09 -3.62
N ASN A 244 16.78 -21.07 -3.67
CA ASN A 244 17.10 -21.93 -2.55
C ASN A 244 18.38 -21.46 -1.87
N PHE A 245 18.34 -21.36 -0.55
CA PHE A 245 19.51 -21.17 0.29
C PHE A 245 19.38 -22.04 1.54
N GLN A 246 20.37 -22.91 1.78
CA GLN A 246 20.40 -23.82 2.94
C GLN A 246 19.11 -24.68 3.09
N ASN A 247 18.63 -25.26 1.98
CA ASN A 247 17.39 -26.06 1.90
C ASN A 247 16.13 -25.28 2.30
N ARG A 248 16.13 -23.96 2.13
CA ARG A 248 14.95 -23.10 2.32
C ARG A 248 14.71 -22.28 1.07
N ILE A 249 13.46 -22.25 0.65
CA ILE A 249 13.03 -21.48 -0.52
C ILE A 249 12.66 -20.07 -0.05
N TYR A 250 13.24 -19.10 -0.74
CA TYR A 250 12.98 -17.69 -0.58
C TYR A 250 12.52 -17.11 -1.92
N GLN A 251 11.90 -15.94 -1.88
CA GLN A 251 11.40 -15.31 -3.10
C GLN A 251 11.74 -13.82 -3.16
N VAL A 252 11.98 -13.37 -4.38
CA VAL A 252 12.21 -11.98 -4.74
C VAL A 252 11.30 -11.65 -5.90
N VAL A 253 10.64 -10.51 -5.81
CA VAL A 253 9.80 -9.93 -6.84
C VAL A 253 10.52 -8.72 -7.39
N VAL A 254 10.84 -8.79 -8.67
CA VAL A 254 11.52 -7.75 -9.43
C VAL A 254 10.52 -7.12 -10.38
N ASP A 255 10.54 -5.80 -10.48
CA ASP A 255 9.73 -5.07 -11.43
C ASP A 255 10.08 -5.46 -12.88
N GLY A 256 9.07 -5.73 -13.71
CA GLY A 256 9.27 -6.07 -15.11
C GLY A 256 9.56 -4.87 -16.02
N GLU A 257 9.28 -3.65 -15.57
CA GLU A 257 9.47 -2.42 -16.34
C GLU A 257 10.79 -1.72 -15.95
N ASP A 258 10.97 -1.35 -14.68
CA ASP A 258 12.17 -0.62 -14.24
C ASP A 258 13.27 -1.54 -13.70
N GLY A 259 12.92 -2.78 -13.31
CA GLY A 259 13.76 -3.77 -12.65
C GLY A 259 14.15 -3.44 -11.21
N SER A 260 13.43 -2.56 -10.53
CA SER A 260 13.59 -2.34 -9.10
C SER A 260 13.14 -3.58 -8.31
N ILE A 261 13.62 -3.74 -7.07
CA ILE A 261 13.18 -4.84 -6.20
C ILE A 261 11.91 -4.39 -5.48
N CYS A 262 10.76 -4.87 -5.96
CA CYS A 262 9.45 -4.55 -5.38
C CYS A 262 9.28 -5.21 -4.01
N TYR A 263 9.75 -6.46 -3.88
CA TYR A 263 9.72 -7.23 -2.65
C TYR A 263 10.83 -8.28 -2.68
N GLY A 264 11.47 -8.53 -1.55
CA GLY A 264 12.55 -9.49 -1.45
C GLY A 264 12.63 -10.05 -0.05
N LYS A 265 12.52 -11.36 0.06
CA LYS A 265 12.67 -12.09 1.31
C LYS A 265 14.03 -12.78 1.33
N ALA A 266 14.85 -12.48 2.34
CA ALA A 266 16.19 -13.06 2.49
C ALA A 266 16.45 -13.58 3.91
N PRO A 267 17.28 -14.64 4.06
CA PRO A 267 17.74 -15.10 5.35
C PRO A 267 18.64 -14.04 6.01
N GLY A 268 18.39 -13.77 7.29
CA GLY A 268 19.20 -12.88 8.09
C GLY A 268 20.55 -13.50 8.47
N ASN A 269 21.54 -12.64 8.67
CA ASN A 269 22.86 -13.03 9.14
C ASN A 269 22.85 -13.25 10.66
N ASN A 270 23.00 -14.50 11.08
CA ASN A 270 23.01 -14.88 12.49
C ASN A 270 24.11 -14.17 13.29
N LEU A 271 25.31 -14.00 12.72
CA LEU A 271 26.42 -13.33 13.39
C LEU A 271 26.12 -11.84 13.57
N PHE A 272 25.66 -11.16 12.52
CA PHE A 272 25.30 -9.75 12.59
C PHE A 272 24.20 -9.50 13.62
N ARG A 273 23.16 -10.34 13.64
CA ARG A 273 22.07 -10.25 14.63
C ARG A 273 22.58 -10.42 16.05
N ALA A 274 23.45 -11.40 16.29
CA ALA A 274 24.03 -11.65 17.61
C ALA A 274 24.88 -10.46 18.07
N ILE A 275 25.75 -9.93 17.19
CA ILE A 275 26.58 -8.76 17.48
C ILE A 275 25.71 -7.55 17.81
N VAL A 276 24.70 -7.24 16.99
CA VAL A 276 23.80 -6.09 17.23
C VAL A 276 22.99 -6.27 18.52
N GLY A 277 22.56 -7.50 18.83
CA GLY A 277 21.87 -7.82 20.07
C GLY A 277 22.76 -7.59 21.30
N ILE A 278 23.96 -8.19 21.31
CA ILE A 278 24.93 -8.05 22.39
C ILE A 278 25.32 -6.58 22.55
N PHE A 279 25.69 -5.91 21.46
CA PHE A 279 26.09 -4.51 21.48
C PHE A 279 24.96 -3.60 21.96
N GLY A 280 23.73 -3.81 21.52
CA GLY A 280 22.57 -3.03 21.97
C GLY A 280 22.30 -3.20 23.47
N ILE A 281 22.46 -4.42 24.00
CA ILE A 281 22.32 -4.69 25.44
C ILE A 281 23.48 -4.10 26.23
N SER A 282 24.73 -4.38 25.82
CA SER A 282 25.94 -3.89 26.49
C SER A 282 25.99 -2.36 26.53
N LEU A 283 25.72 -1.70 25.39
CA LEU A 283 25.73 -0.25 25.30
C LEU A 283 24.57 0.36 26.08
N GLY A 284 23.36 -0.21 25.99
CA GLY A 284 22.22 0.30 26.75
C GLY A 284 22.37 0.11 28.26
N MET A 285 22.97 -1.00 28.70
CA MET A 285 23.32 -1.23 30.11
C MET A 285 24.44 -0.30 30.57
N TYR A 286 25.46 -0.06 29.75
CA TYR A 286 26.50 0.93 30.03
C TYR A 286 25.90 2.32 30.26
N PHE A 287 25.01 2.79 29.38
CA PHE A 287 24.31 4.06 29.58
C PHE A 287 23.44 4.06 30.83
N ALA A 288 22.75 2.96 31.13
CA ALA A 288 21.93 2.84 32.32
C ALA A 288 22.76 2.87 33.62
N THR A 289 23.89 2.16 33.68
CA THR A 289 24.71 2.00 34.90
C THR A 289 25.71 3.14 35.09
N PHE A 290 26.43 3.56 34.05
CA PHE A 290 27.46 4.60 34.14
C PHE A 290 26.87 5.95 34.57
N PHE A 291 25.70 6.31 34.03
CA PHE A 291 25.02 7.54 34.43
C PHE A 291 24.21 7.40 35.73
N ALA A 292 23.75 6.19 36.10
CA ALA A 292 23.19 5.96 37.44
C ALA A 292 24.23 6.15 38.56
N ALA A 293 25.49 5.81 38.31
CA ALA A 293 26.58 6.05 39.27
C ALA A 293 26.88 7.55 39.45
N PHE A 294 26.78 8.34 38.39
CA PHE A 294 26.94 9.80 38.46
C PHE A 294 25.80 10.49 39.22
N ALA A 295 24.59 9.90 39.22
CA ALA A 295 23.44 10.37 39.99
C ALA A 295 23.58 10.17 41.51
N LEU A 296 24.47 9.27 41.95
CA LEU A 296 24.81 9.07 43.36
C LEU A 296 26.04 9.88 43.79
N GLY A 297 26.77 10.47 42.83
CA GLY A 297 27.86 11.40 43.08
C GLY A 297 27.35 12.83 43.19
N ASP A 298 28.04 13.65 43.97
CA ASP A 298 27.72 15.06 44.32
C ASP A 298 27.82 16.04 43.13
N GLY A 299 27.44 15.60 41.93
CA GLY A 299 27.54 16.36 40.68
C GLY A 299 26.26 17.13 40.37
N ASP A 300 26.41 18.40 40.00
CA ASP A 300 25.36 19.35 39.56
C ASP A 300 24.58 18.93 38.29
N ALA A 301 24.68 17.67 37.86
CA ALA A 301 23.94 17.17 36.72
C ALA A 301 22.44 17.11 37.06
N SER A 302 21.65 17.93 36.36
CA SER A 302 20.20 18.00 36.53
C SER A 302 19.52 16.63 36.37
N PHE A 303 18.58 16.31 37.26
CA PHE A 303 17.76 15.08 37.27
C PHE A 303 17.21 14.68 35.89
N GLY A 304 16.90 15.67 35.04
CA GLY A 304 16.40 15.45 33.68
C GLY A 304 17.40 14.80 32.71
N VAL A 305 18.70 15.02 32.87
CA VAL A 305 19.74 14.41 32.01
C VAL A 305 19.79 12.90 32.25
N TYR A 306 19.64 12.45 33.50
CA TYR A 306 19.63 11.03 33.85
C TYR A 306 18.45 10.27 33.24
N ILE A 307 17.25 10.86 33.33
CA ILE A 307 16.05 10.26 32.72
C ILE A 307 16.25 10.12 31.21
N LEU A 308 16.80 11.14 30.55
CA LEU A 308 17.06 11.11 29.12
C LEU A 308 18.05 9.99 28.74
N VAL A 309 19.15 9.83 29.49
CA VAL A 309 20.14 8.76 29.24
C VAL A 309 19.57 7.36 29.51
N LEU A 310 18.77 7.20 30.57
CA LEU A 310 18.10 5.94 30.88
C LEU A 310 17.13 5.56 29.75
N ILE A 311 16.34 6.53 29.25
CA ILE A 311 15.47 6.33 28.08
C ILE A 311 16.28 5.91 26.86
N ILE A 312 17.41 6.56 26.58
CA ILE A 312 18.32 6.16 25.49
C ILE A 312 18.80 4.72 25.69
N GLY A 313 19.20 4.35 26.91
CA GLY A 313 19.61 2.98 27.24
C GLY A 313 18.52 1.94 26.97
N ILE A 314 17.28 2.20 27.43
CA ILE A 314 16.12 1.34 27.17
C ILE A 314 15.81 1.25 25.68
N VAL A 315 15.89 2.37 24.95
CA VAL A 315 15.66 2.40 23.50
C VAL A 315 16.70 1.55 22.77
N LEU A 316 17.97 1.64 23.14
CA LEU A 316 19.06 0.84 22.57
C LEU A 316 18.89 -0.66 22.85
N ILE A 317 18.54 -1.03 24.09
CA ILE A 317 18.24 -2.42 24.45
C ILE A 317 17.04 -2.93 23.65
N SER A 318 15.95 -2.15 23.58
CA SER A 318 14.75 -2.52 22.82
C SER A 318 15.04 -2.69 21.33
N TRP A 319 15.86 -1.80 20.76
CA TRP A 319 16.28 -1.85 19.38
C TRP A 319 17.16 -3.08 19.08
N GLY A 320 18.19 -3.32 19.91
CA GLY A 320 19.06 -4.48 19.80
C GLY A 320 18.30 -5.80 19.95
N TYR A 321 17.42 -5.89 20.95
CA TYR A 321 16.56 -7.05 21.16
C TYR A 321 15.64 -7.31 19.98
N LYS A 322 14.97 -6.27 19.44
CA LYS A 322 14.11 -6.42 18.26
C LYS A 322 14.90 -6.92 17.05
N LYS A 323 16.08 -6.37 16.78
CA LYS A 323 16.91 -6.80 15.64
C LYS A 323 17.41 -8.24 15.81
N PHE A 324 17.76 -8.63 17.03
CA PHE A 324 18.13 -10.02 17.33
C PHE A 324 16.93 -10.97 17.17
N ARG A 325 15.79 -10.68 17.81
CA ARG A 325 14.63 -11.59 17.87
C ARG A 325 13.91 -11.75 16.53
N TYR A 326 13.76 -10.67 15.77
CA TYR A 326 12.97 -10.64 14.54
C TYR A 326 13.81 -10.58 13.26
N GLY A 327 15.15 -10.45 13.36
CA GLY A 327 16.02 -10.33 12.19
C GLY A 327 16.33 -11.64 11.45
N SER A 328 15.65 -12.76 11.75
CA SER A 328 15.93 -14.05 11.10
C SER A 328 15.59 -14.07 9.63
N GLU A 329 14.59 -13.28 9.24
CA GLU A 329 14.17 -13.08 7.88
C GLU A 329 14.09 -11.58 7.65
N ILE A 330 14.53 -11.15 6.48
CA ILE A 330 14.56 -9.75 6.08
C ILE A 330 13.66 -9.61 4.89
N GLU A 331 12.69 -8.71 5.02
CA GLU A 331 11.78 -8.31 3.95
C GLU A 331 12.14 -6.88 3.57
N GLU A 332 12.55 -6.67 2.32
CA GLU A 332 12.90 -5.37 1.75
C GLU A 332 12.16 -5.19 0.42
N GLY A 333 11.78 -3.97 0.06
CA GLY A 333 11.19 -3.70 -1.23
C GLY A 333 10.44 -2.38 -1.30
N THR A 334 10.29 -1.84 -2.51
CA THR A 334 9.55 -0.60 -2.77
C THR A 334 8.03 -0.78 -2.63
N GLY A 335 7.53 -2.00 -2.84
CA GLY A 335 6.11 -2.35 -2.77
C GLY A 335 5.60 -2.67 -1.36
N ILE A 336 6.49 -2.75 -0.37
CA ILE A 336 6.12 -3.03 1.02
C ILE A 336 5.52 -1.77 1.65
N VAL A 337 4.19 -1.75 1.76
CA VAL A 337 3.51 -0.81 2.66
C VAL A 337 3.77 -1.29 4.08
N LYS A 338 4.50 -0.52 4.88
CA LYS A 338 4.58 -0.78 6.33
C LYS A 338 3.15 -0.78 6.86
N GLN A 339 2.64 -1.95 7.25
CA GLN A 339 1.39 -2.04 7.98
C GLN A 339 1.50 -1.09 9.17
N SER A 340 0.74 0.02 9.15
CA SER A 340 0.63 0.87 10.33
C SER A 340 0.02 -0.05 11.37
N LYS A 341 0.78 -0.43 12.40
CA LYS A 341 0.25 -1.23 13.51
C LYS A 341 -1.05 -0.57 13.93
N GLN A 342 -2.15 -1.27 13.70
CA GLN A 342 -3.49 -0.96 14.17
C GLN A 342 -3.49 -1.16 15.70
N LYS A 343 -2.63 -0.41 16.40
CA LYS A 343 -2.37 -0.54 17.84
C LYS A 343 -3.23 0.43 18.64
N ASN A 344 -3.87 1.39 17.97
CA ASN A 344 -4.61 2.45 18.64
C ASN A 344 -6.07 2.04 18.90
N ASP A 345 -6.65 1.16 18.08
CA ASP A 345 -8.06 0.79 18.18
C ASP A 345 -8.34 -0.18 19.35
N THR A 346 -7.38 -1.05 19.67
CA THR A 346 -7.52 -2.01 20.78
C THR A 346 -7.31 -1.35 22.14
N LEU A 347 -6.41 -0.36 22.27
CA LEU A 347 -6.15 0.27 23.57
C LEU A 347 -7.31 1.17 24.02
N GLN A 348 -7.94 1.87 23.08
CA GLN A 348 -9.09 2.75 23.33
C GLN A 348 -10.31 1.95 23.79
N LYS A 349 -10.51 0.75 23.23
CA LYS A 349 -11.63 -0.15 23.55
C LYS A 349 -11.57 -0.77 24.96
N TYR A 350 -10.38 -0.90 25.56
CA TYR A 350 -10.21 -1.51 26.89
C TYR A 350 -9.88 -0.52 28.02
N THR A 351 -9.39 0.67 27.70
CA THR A 351 -8.99 1.65 28.74
C THR A 351 -9.89 2.87 28.81
N GLY A 352 -10.70 3.16 27.77
CA GLY A 352 -11.57 4.33 27.75
C GLY A 352 -10.84 5.68 27.79
N ILE A 353 -9.51 5.69 27.70
CA ILE A 353 -8.69 6.90 27.76
C ILE A 353 -8.44 7.38 26.33
N ASP A 354 -9.01 8.55 26.01
CA ASP A 354 -8.75 9.26 24.77
C ASP A 354 -7.37 9.94 24.85
N THR A 355 -6.40 9.39 24.12
CA THR A 355 -5.00 9.86 24.12
C THR A 355 -4.71 10.87 23.01
N SER A 356 -5.74 11.30 22.28
CA SER A 356 -5.61 12.20 21.12
C SER A 356 -5.14 13.62 21.47
N ASN A 357 -5.20 14.03 22.75
CA ASN A 357 -4.90 15.40 23.20
C ASN A 357 -3.99 15.51 24.44
N MET A 358 -3.20 14.49 24.79
CA MET A 358 -2.30 14.58 25.95
C MET A 358 -0.91 15.13 25.57
N ASP A 359 -0.64 16.36 26.00
CA ASP A 359 0.68 17.00 25.96
C ASP A 359 1.75 16.18 26.70
N ALA A 360 2.95 16.12 26.14
CA ALA A 360 4.12 15.39 26.69
C ALA A 360 4.50 15.82 28.13
N ASN A 361 4.12 17.04 28.55
CA ASN A 361 4.32 17.52 29.92
C ASN A 361 3.32 16.94 30.93
N SER A 362 2.16 16.46 30.50
CA SER A 362 1.18 15.78 31.37
C SER A 362 1.58 14.33 31.68
N LEU A 363 2.31 13.68 30.76
CA LEU A 363 2.93 12.36 30.97
C LEU A 363 4.00 12.38 32.07
N LEU A 364 4.81 13.44 32.15
CA LEU A 364 5.83 13.57 33.21
C LEU A 364 5.23 13.82 34.59
N LYS A 365 4.08 14.51 34.68
CA LYS A 365 3.34 14.68 35.95
C LYS A 365 2.59 13.41 36.37
N GLY A 366 2.17 12.56 35.44
CA GLY A 366 1.50 11.29 35.72
C GLY A 366 2.42 10.18 36.25
N ILE A 367 3.73 10.25 36.01
CA ILE A 367 4.71 9.26 36.52
C ILE A 367 4.82 9.31 38.05
N GLY A 368 4.45 10.42 38.70
CA GLY A 368 4.36 10.53 40.16
C GLY A 368 3.24 9.70 40.81
N VAL A 369 2.29 9.15 40.04
CA VAL A 369 1.12 8.40 40.57
C VAL A 369 1.17 6.91 40.17
N ALA A 370 2.08 6.52 39.25
CA ALA A 370 2.19 5.15 38.74
C ALA A 370 2.85 4.14 39.70
N SER A 371 3.32 4.57 40.88
CA SER A 371 3.86 3.69 41.93
C SER A 371 2.78 2.86 42.65
N ILE A 372 1.49 3.07 42.38
CA ILE A 372 0.37 2.34 43.02
C ILE A 372 -0.17 1.22 42.10
N ALA A 373 0.14 1.22 40.81
CA ALA A 373 -0.43 0.27 39.84
C ALA A 373 0.30 -1.09 39.74
N GLY A 374 1.33 -1.33 40.57
CA GLY A 374 2.04 -2.61 40.65
C GLY A 374 1.22 -3.75 41.28
N GLY A 375 0.18 -3.42 42.06
CA GLY A 375 -0.65 -4.41 42.75
C GLY A 375 -1.63 -5.17 41.85
N VAL A 376 -2.14 -4.54 40.79
CA VAL A 376 -3.28 -5.04 40.01
C VAL A 376 -2.87 -6.04 38.92
N LEU A 377 -1.62 -5.98 38.42
CA LEU A 377 -1.14 -6.97 37.46
C LEU A 377 -0.91 -8.37 38.07
N SER A 378 -0.72 -8.47 39.40
CA SER A 378 -0.47 -9.75 40.08
C SER A 378 -1.74 -10.58 40.36
N SER A 379 -2.93 -9.97 40.30
CA SER A 379 -4.21 -10.67 40.49
C SER A 379 -4.73 -11.28 39.18
N VAL A 380 -4.44 -10.65 38.03
CA VAL A 380 -4.90 -11.14 36.72
C VAL A 380 -4.11 -12.36 36.24
N LEU A 381 -2.81 -12.45 36.57
CA LEU A 381 -1.97 -13.61 36.20
C LEU A 381 -2.27 -14.89 37.00
N ARG A 382 -3.06 -14.81 38.09
CA ARG A 382 -3.43 -15.99 38.90
C ARG A 382 -4.65 -16.76 38.36
N ASN A 383 -5.47 -16.15 37.50
CA ASN A 383 -6.69 -16.77 36.97
C ASN A 383 -6.53 -17.45 35.60
N VAL A 384 -5.32 -17.52 35.04
CA VAL A 384 -5.04 -18.21 33.75
C VAL A 384 -4.44 -19.60 33.96
N LYS A 385 -4.46 -20.14 35.19
CA LYS A 385 -3.95 -21.49 35.52
C LYS A 385 -4.96 -22.38 36.27
N ARG A 386 -6.25 -22.24 35.98
CA ARG A 386 -7.25 -23.27 36.27
C ARG A 386 -8.10 -23.55 35.05
#